data_AF-A0A2E1RSR8-F1
#
_entry.id   AF-A0A2E1RSR8-F1
#
_cell.length_a   1.000
_cell.length_b   1.000
_cell.length_c   1.000
_cell.angle_alpha   90.00
_cell.angle_beta   90.00
_cell.angle_gamma   90.00
#
_symmetry.space_group_name_H-M   'P 1'
#
loop_
_entity.id
_entity.type
_entity.pdbx_description
1 polymer ?
#
loop_
_entity_poly.entity_id
_entity_poly.type
_entity_poly.pdbx_seq_one_letter_code
_entity_poly.pdbx_strand_id
1 'polypeptide(L)' 'MENLKSPSSNFCIEFSLSPEGKPIYKVTQKGKSIIEPSGLGFIESEDIDWEKGFDGVDMAKKTEVNRE' A
#
# COMPACT_ATOMS: atom_id res chain seq x y z
N MET A 1 -8.80 -4.23 -1.38
CA MET A 1 -8.28 -3.31 -0.35
C MET A 1 -7.46 -4.16 0.58
N GLU A 2 -6.16 -3.91 0.61
CA GLU A 2 -5.20 -4.75 1.31
C GLU A 2 -4.77 -4.08 2.62
N ASN A 3 -4.56 -4.88 3.66
CA ASN A 3 -4.19 -4.38 4.98
C ASN A 3 -2.93 -5.09 5.48
N LEU A 4 -1.91 -4.31 5.83
CA LEU A 4 -0.68 -4.79 6.44
C LEU A 4 -0.58 -4.29 7.88
N LYS A 5 -0.51 -5.23 8.83
CA LYS A 5 -0.37 -4.94 10.26
C LYS A 5 1.07 -5.18 10.72
N SER A 6 1.58 -4.31 11.59
CA SER A 6 2.85 -4.56 12.27
C SER A 6 2.75 -5.80 13.17
N PRO A 7 3.86 -6.48 13.53
CA PRO A 7 3.82 -7.66 14.41
C PRO A 7 3.11 -7.41 15.74
N SER A 8 3.29 -6.21 16.31
CA SER A 8 2.63 -5.76 17.53
C SER A 8 1.19 -5.27 17.33
N SER A 9 0.68 -5.28 16.10
CA SER A 9 -0.62 -4.72 15.69
C SER A 9 -0.84 -3.24 16.04
N ASN A 10 0.21 -2.52 16.42
CA ASN A 10 0.14 -1.10 16.73
C ASN A 10 0.03 -0.22 15.49
N PHE A 11 0.52 -0.68 14.33
CA PHE A 11 0.39 0.02 13.06
C PHE A 11 -0.44 -0.81 12.08
N CYS A 12 -1.29 -0.13 11.32
CA CYS A 12 -2.00 -0.70 10.19
C CYS A 12 -1.81 0.22 8.98
N ILE A 13 -1.32 -0.35 7.88
CA ILE A 13 -1.23 0.29 6.58
C ILE A 13 -2.36 -0.28 5.73
N GLU A 14 -3.23 0.61 5.26
CA GLU A 14 -4.33 0.28 4.35
C GLU A 14 -3.90 0.71 2.95
N PHE A 15 -3.99 -0.19 1.97
CA PHE A 15 -3.61 0.05 0.58
C PHE A 15 -4.78 -0.20 -0.37
N SER A 16 -4.93 0.70 -1.35
CA SER A 16 -6.01 0.67 -2.33
C SER A 16 -5.59 1.33 -3.63
N LEU A 17 -6.39 1.13 -4.68
CA LEU A 17 -6.30 1.88 -5.92
C LEU A 17 -7.52 2.81 -6.01
N SER A 18 -7.30 4.04 -6.49
CA SER A 18 -8.39 4.92 -6.93
C SER A 18 -9.10 4.36 -8.18
N PRO A 19 -10.24 4.93 -8.60
CA PRO A 19 -10.90 4.55 -9.86
C PRO A 19 -10.00 4.66 -11.09
N GLU A 20 -9.04 5.59 -11.08
CA GLU A 20 -8.07 5.81 -12.15
C GLU A 20 -6.86 4.87 -12.05
N GLY A 21 -6.83 3.97 -11.07
CA GLY A 21 -5.71 3.07 -10.82
C GLY A 21 -4.56 3.72 -10.07
N LYS A 22 -4.73 4.90 -9.46
CA LYS A 22 -3.69 5.52 -8.61
C LYS A 22 -3.50 4.77 -7.29
N PRO A 23 -2.29 4.32 -6.94
CA PRO A 23 -1.97 3.78 -5.62
C PRO A 23 -2.23 4.78 -4.50
N ILE A 24 -3.02 4.38 -3.51
CA ILE A 24 -3.36 5.18 -2.33
C ILE A 24 -3.05 4.36 -1.07
N TYR A 25 -2.34 4.98 -0.13
CA TYR A 25 -2.10 4.41 1.19
C TYR A 25 -2.61 5.31 2.32
N LYS A 26 -2.94 4.69 3.45
CA LYS A 26 -3.28 5.35 4.71
C LYS A 26 -2.64 4.59 5.85
N VAL A 27 -2.24 5.30 6.91
CA VAL A 27 -1.63 4.67 8.09
C VAL A 27 -2.36 5.07 9.35
N THR A 28 -2.68 4.06 10.15
CA THR A 28 -3.19 4.24 11.51
C THR A 28 -2.21 3.67 12.53
N GLN A 29 -2.09 4.34 13.67
CA GLN A 29 -1.40 3.87 14.85
C GLN A 29 -2.40 3.71 16.00
N LYS A 30 -2.57 2.49 16.52
CA LYS A 30 -3.53 2.16 17.58
C LYS A 30 -4.94 2.72 17.29
N GLY A 31 -5.37 2.62 16.03
CA GLY A 31 -6.67 3.12 15.55
C GLY A 31 -6.72 4.62 15.26
N LYS A 32 -5.70 5.41 15.58
CA LYS A 32 -5.63 6.84 15.25
C LYS A 32 -4.98 7.04 13.88
N SER A 33 -5.61 7.83 13.01
CA SER A 33 -4.99 8.24 11.73
C SER A 33 -3.71 9.04 11.99
N ILE A 34 -2.60 8.61 11.40
CA ILE A 34 -1.32 9.32 11.44
C ILE A 34 -0.83 9.75 10.05
N ILE A 35 -1.31 9.06 9.00
CA ILE A 35 -1.16 9.47 7.60
C ILE A 35 -2.53 9.33 6.95
N GLU A 36 -3.09 10.45 6.53
CA GLU A 36 -4.31 10.51 5.73
C GLU A 36 -4.12 9.89 4.35
N PRO A 37 -5.20 9.51 3.64
CA PRO A 37 -5.10 8.95 2.29
C PRO A 37 -4.17 9.75 1.38
N SER A 38 -3.09 9.12 0.96
CA SER A 38 -1.99 9.75 0.23
C SER A 38 -1.63 8.92 -1.00
N GLY A 39 -1.39 9.60 -2.11
CA GLY A 39 -1.02 8.96 -3.38
C GLY A 39 0.44 8.53 -3.44
N LEU A 40 0.73 7.45 -4.16
CA LEU A 40 2.08 7.02 -4.52
C LEU A 40 2.21 6.96 -6.04
N GLY A 41 3.39 7.28 -6.56
CA GLY A 41 3.69 7.27 -7.98
C GLY A 41 4.81 8.24 -8.32
N PHE A 42 5.22 8.21 -9.57
CA PHE A 42 6.18 9.14 -10.15
C PHE A 42 5.88 9.33 -11.64
N ILE A 43 6.32 10.44 -12.19
CA ILE A 43 6.26 10.72 -13.62
C ILE A 43 7.70 10.65 -14.15
N GLU A 44 7.91 9.86 -15.19
CA GLU A 44 9.20 9.82 -15.87
C GLU A 44 9.37 11.00 -16.83
N SER A 45 10.61 11.35 -17.15
CA SER A 45 10.94 12.45 -18.07
C SER A 45 10.41 12.25 -19.49
N GLU A 46 10.08 11.02 -19.89
CA GLU A 46 9.47 10.68 -21.17
C GLU A 46 7.92 10.65 -21.11
N ASP A 47 7.34 11.34 -20.13
CA ASP A 47 5.89 11.45 -19.89
C ASP A 47 5.19 10.10 -19.60
N ILE A 48 5.94 9.09 -19.15
CA ILE A 48 5.35 7.87 -18.61
C ILE A 48 4.81 8.17 -17.21
N ASP A 49 3.50 8.05 -17.05
CA ASP A 49 2.77 8.36 -15.82
C ASP A 49 2.56 7.09 -14.98
N TRP A 50 3.45 6.87 -14.01
CA TRP A 50 3.33 5.80 -13.01
C TRP A 50 2.52 6.23 -11.78
N GLU A 51 1.72 7.29 -11.88
CA GLU A 51 0.73 7.60 -10.85
C GLU A 51 -0.61 6.92 -11.09
N LYS A 52 -0.88 6.33 -12.26
CA LYS A 52 -2.21 5.79 -12.60
C LYS A 52 -2.14 4.56 -13.48
N GLY A 53 -3.30 3.92 -13.72
CA GLY A 53 -3.42 2.78 -14.63
C GLY A 53 -3.03 1.42 -14.03
N PHE A 54 -2.80 1.32 -12.72
CA PHE A 54 -2.65 0.04 -12.04
C PHE A 54 -4.02 -0.65 -11.90
N ASP A 55 -4.06 -1.97 -12.06
CA ASP A 55 -5.28 -2.77 -12.10
C ASP A 55 -5.36 -3.81 -10.96
N GLY A 56 -4.31 -3.94 -10.16
CA GLY A 56 -4.26 -4.92 -9.08
C GLY A 56 -3.14 -4.67 -8.08
N VAL A 57 -3.22 -5.39 -6.96
CA VAL A 57 -2.23 -5.37 -5.89
C VAL A 57 -1.90 -6.80 -5.52
N ASP A 58 -0.72 -7.27 -5.96
CA ASP A 58 -0.25 -8.61 -5.62
C ASP A 58 0.59 -8.57 -4.35
N MET A 59 0.04 -9.13 -3.28
CA MET A 59 0.76 -9.29 -2.01
C MET A 59 1.58 -10.57 -2.04
N ALA A 60 2.91 -10.45 -2.01
CA ALA A 60 3.79 -11.60 -1.86
C ALA A 60 3.48 -12.31 -0.53
N LYS A 61 3.12 -13.60 -0.60
CA LYS A 61 2.90 -14.41 0.60
C LYS A 61 4.22 -14.64 1.31
N LYS A 62 4.24 -14.43 2.63
CA LYS A 62 5.41 -14.74 3.46
C LYS A 62 5.64 -16.26 3.42
N THR A 63 6.71 -16.70 2.78
CA THR A 63 7.17 -18.08 2.86
C THR A 63 7.65 -18.35 4.28
N GLU A 64 6.97 -19.23 5.01
CA GLU A 64 7.45 -19.75 6.29
C GLU A 64 8.66 -20.65 6.00
N VAL A 65 9.86 -20.17 6.28
CA VAL A 65 11.05 -21.02 6.35
C VAL A 65 11.01 -21.71 7.71
N ASN A 66 10.46 -22.93 7.74
CA ASN A 66 10.60 -23.82 8.90
C ASN A 66 12.09 -24.11 9.10
N ARG A 67 12.65 -23.62 10.21
CA ARG A 67 13.93 -24.10 10.74
C ARG A 67 13.59 -25.13 11.80
N GLU A 68 13.74 -26.39 11.45
CA GLU A 68 13.77 -27.53 12.39
C GLU A 68 15.04 -27.50 13.24
#